data_AF-A0A1Q3X913-F1
#
_entry.id   AF-A0A1Q3X913-F1
#
_cell.length_a   1.000
_cell.length_b   1.000
_cell.length_c   1.000
_cell.angle_alpha   90.00
_cell.angle_beta   90.00
_cell.angle_gamma   90.00
#
_symmetry.space_group_name_H-M   'P 1'
#
loop_
_entity.id
_entity.type
_entity.pdbx_description
1 polymer ?
#
loop_
_entity_poly.entity_id
_entity_poly.type
_entity_poly.pdbx_seq_one_letter_code
_entity_poly.pdbx_strand_id
1 'polypeptide(L)'
;MKQIFLSLFIAAGLLFTYSAANAQDDIWEHTPSPYKVFKSGGSIFVPLEVMDREDLIGRDCGQYVIPHDAADDMLDWARTKNQDGSTCYDIQSIERAMGINDGAWDNKTLVRVNMRTEALHELRLHWPSENDCVPYEQWMDGISGCCGVPIAIVSPVPPEYVVIVDKEIKPCKKTKPGIPVPWWLPTPCDIPRCCDCIPLAPY
;
A
#
# COMPACT_ATOMS: atom_id res chain seq x y z
N MET A 1 40.91 47.21 36.39
CA MET A 1 41.47 47.61 35.07
C MET A 1 41.56 46.37 34.19
N LYS A 2 40.99 46.45 32.97
CA LYS A 2 41.22 45.63 31.76
C LYS A 2 40.62 44.21 31.65
N GLN A 3 39.52 44.20 30.88
CA GLN A 3 39.04 43.20 29.90
C GLN A 3 40.05 42.13 29.46
N ILE A 4 39.58 40.87 29.38
CA ILE A 4 39.72 40.01 28.17
C ILE A 4 38.40 39.23 28.01
N PHE A 5 37.63 39.65 27.01
CA PHE A 5 36.58 38.87 26.36
C PHE A 5 37.21 37.94 25.32
N LEU A 6 36.39 37.01 24.83
CA LEU A 6 36.50 36.31 23.55
C LEU A 6 37.07 34.88 23.62
N SER A 7 36.16 33.94 23.33
CA SER A 7 36.35 32.63 22.68
C SER A 7 35.76 31.49 23.50
N LEU A 8 34.49 31.17 23.30
CA LEU A 8 33.97 29.78 23.25
C LEU A 8 32.47 29.76 22.90
N PHE A 9 32.07 30.38 21.78
CA PHE A 9 30.74 30.22 21.19
C PHE A 9 30.84 29.58 19.81
N ILE A 10 31.53 28.45 19.69
CA ILE A 10 31.47 27.56 18.52
C ILE A 10 31.60 26.11 19.00
N ALA A 11 30.65 25.61 19.79
CA ALA A 11 30.63 24.20 20.18
C ALA A 11 29.21 23.62 20.36
N ALA A 12 28.16 24.37 20.00
CA ALA A 12 26.77 23.92 20.14
C ALA A 12 26.02 23.77 18.80
N GLY A 13 26.69 24.00 17.67
CA GLY A 13 26.08 23.94 16.34
C GLY A 13 26.38 22.69 15.51
N LEU A 14 27.18 21.75 16.02
CA LEU A 14 27.71 20.62 15.24
C LEU A 14 27.34 19.22 15.78
N LEU A 15 26.49 19.14 16.82
CA LEU A 15 26.11 17.87 17.46
C LEU A 15 24.68 17.39 17.14
N PHE A 16 23.99 18.03 16.18
CA PHE A 16 22.61 17.65 15.82
C PHE A 16 22.43 17.27 14.33
N THR A 17 23.49 16.81 13.65
CA THR A 17 23.34 16.19 12.32
C THR A 17 23.48 14.66 12.34
N TYR A 18 23.69 14.05 13.52
CA TYR A 18 24.01 12.62 13.66
C TYR A 18 22.82 11.67 13.91
N SER A 19 21.57 12.12 13.71
CA SER A 19 20.40 11.31 14.16
C SER A 19 19.36 10.94 13.08
N ALA A 20 19.52 11.37 11.83
CA ALA A 20 18.57 11.02 10.77
C ALA A 20 19.11 9.96 9.80
N ALA A 21 20.40 10.04 9.43
CA ALA A 21 21.00 9.09 8.48
C ALA A 21 21.16 7.67 9.05
N ASN A 22 21.60 7.54 10.31
CA ASN A 22 21.85 6.22 10.91
C ASN A 22 20.56 5.49 11.33
N ALA A 23 19.45 6.20 11.53
CA ALA A 23 18.17 5.58 11.86
C ALA A 23 17.55 4.85 10.66
N GLN A 24 17.92 5.24 9.44
CA GLN A 24 17.39 4.65 8.22
C GLN A 24 18.17 3.39 7.80
N ASP A 25 19.47 3.34 8.08
CA ASP A 25 20.30 2.15 7.81
C ASP A 25 19.94 0.96 8.73
N ASP A 26 19.60 1.22 10.00
CA ASP A 26 19.22 0.16 10.97
C ASP A 26 17.87 -0.52 10.63
N ILE A 27 16.96 0.14 9.90
CA ILE A 27 15.63 -0.41 9.55
C ILE A 27 15.78 -1.54 8.51
N TRP A 28 16.73 -1.44 7.59
CA TRP A 28 16.90 -2.40 6.50
C TRP A 28 17.51 -3.73 6.97
N GLU A 29 18.38 -3.74 7.97
CA GLU A 29 19.01 -4.98 8.50
C GLU A 29 18.02 -5.94 9.18
N HIS A 30 16.85 -5.45 9.59
CA HIS A 30 15.80 -6.25 10.23
C HIS A 30 14.52 -6.38 9.41
N THR A 31 14.50 -5.81 8.21
CA THR A 31 13.39 -5.92 7.29
C THR A 31 13.29 -7.37 6.78
N PRO A 32 12.18 -8.10 7.06
CA PRO A 32 12.02 -9.45 6.53
C PRO A 32 12.02 -9.40 5.00
N SER A 33 12.58 -10.44 4.39
CA SER A 33 12.47 -10.62 2.93
C SER A 33 11.00 -10.54 2.49
N PRO A 34 10.67 -9.80 1.41
CA PRO A 34 9.30 -9.69 0.93
C PRO A 34 8.72 -11.06 0.58
N TYR A 35 9.55 -11.99 0.09
CA TYR A 35 9.14 -13.37 -0.17
C TYR A 35 8.69 -14.14 1.08
N LYS A 36 9.17 -13.77 2.28
CA LYS A 36 8.71 -14.36 3.54
C LYS A 36 7.33 -13.83 3.94
N VAL A 37 7.07 -12.56 3.67
CA VAL A 37 5.79 -11.90 3.95
C VAL A 37 4.73 -12.35 2.94
N PHE A 38 5.09 -12.41 1.65
CA PHE A 38 4.22 -12.81 0.53
C PHE A 38 4.24 -14.33 0.28
N LYS A 39 4.39 -15.14 1.33
CA LYS A 39 4.39 -16.61 1.25
C LYS A 39 3.10 -17.19 0.65
N SER A 40 2.00 -16.45 0.80
CA SER A 40 0.66 -16.78 0.29
C SER A 40 0.51 -16.44 -1.20
N GLY A 41 1.43 -15.65 -1.78
CA GLY A 41 1.31 -15.05 -3.10
C GLY A 41 1.00 -13.55 -3.02
N GLY A 42 0.87 -12.90 -4.17
CA GLY A 42 0.56 -11.47 -4.29
C GLY A 42 -0.80 -11.24 -4.92
N SER A 43 -1.58 -10.31 -4.38
CA SER A 43 -2.90 -9.90 -4.85
C SER A 43 -2.87 -8.44 -5.27
N ILE A 44 -3.68 -8.11 -6.28
CA ILE A 44 -4.00 -6.73 -6.61
C ILE A 44 -5.50 -6.59 -6.84
N PHE A 45 -6.02 -5.42 -6.49
CA PHE A 45 -7.35 -4.97 -6.89
C PHE A 45 -7.20 -3.99 -8.04
N VAL A 46 -7.92 -4.24 -9.12
CA VAL A 46 -7.94 -3.37 -10.30
C VAL A 46 -9.40 -3.14 -10.74
N PRO A 47 -9.73 -1.96 -11.28
CA PRO A 47 -11.01 -1.78 -11.95
C PRO A 47 -11.18 -2.78 -13.10
N LEU A 48 -12.37 -3.35 -13.27
CA LEU A 48 -12.68 -4.31 -14.33
C LEU A 48 -12.34 -3.77 -15.73
N GLU A 49 -12.55 -2.47 -15.95
CA GLU A 49 -12.21 -1.78 -17.21
C GLU A 49 -10.72 -1.82 -17.58
N VAL A 50 -9.82 -2.05 -16.60
CA VAL A 50 -8.37 -2.19 -16.85
C VAL A 50 -8.02 -3.60 -17.33
N MET A 51 -8.89 -4.59 -17.10
CA MET A 51 -8.69 -5.97 -17.53
C MET A 51 -8.89 -6.16 -19.05
N ASP A 52 -9.44 -5.17 -19.74
CA ASP A 52 -9.61 -5.19 -21.21
C ASP A 52 -8.28 -4.97 -21.96
N ARG A 53 -7.19 -4.66 -21.24
CA ARG A 53 -5.85 -4.62 -21.81
C ARG A 53 -5.26 -6.02 -21.94
N GLU A 54 -4.89 -6.39 -23.16
CA GLU A 54 -4.32 -7.72 -23.45
C GLU A 54 -2.81 -7.83 -23.16
N ASP A 55 -2.12 -6.71 -22.94
CA ASP A 55 -0.65 -6.67 -22.88
C ASP A 55 -0.09 -6.73 -21.45
N LEU A 56 -0.71 -5.99 -20.52
CA LEU A 56 -0.21 -5.83 -19.15
C LEU A 56 -1.37 -5.55 -18.19
N ILE A 57 -1.26 -6.12 -16.99
CA ILE A 57 -2.12 -5.76 -15.87
C ILE A 57 -1.37 -4.77 -14.99
N GLY A 58 -1.96 -3.58 -14.83
CA GLY A 58 -1.38 -2.51 -14.03
C GLY A 58 -0.51 -1.55 -14.83
N ARG A 59 0.59 -1.08 -14.22
CA ARG A 59 1.50 -0.08 -14.81
C ARG A 59 2.67 -0.75 -15.54
N ASP A 60 3.17 -0.04 -16.55
CA ASP A 60 4.30 -0.42 -17.41
C ASP A 60 5.65 -0.42 -16.71
N CYS A 61 5.72 0.15 -15.51
CA CYS A 61 6.96 0.31 -14.77
C CYS A 61 6.97 -0.43 -13.41
N GLY A 62 5.85 -1.04 -13.01
CA GLY A 62 5.73 -1.84 -11.79
C GLY A 62 4.34 -1.77 -11.17
N GLN A 63 4.01 -2.74 -10.31
CA GLN A 63 2.69 -2.87 -9.72
C GLN A 63 2.77 -3.11 -8.22
N TYR A 64 1.99 -2.36 -7.44
CA TYR A 64 1.82 -2.65 -6.01
C TYR A 64 1.02 -3.91 -5.81
N VAL A 65 1.47 -4.74 -4.88
CA VAL A 65 0.86 -6.01 -4.50
C VAL A 65 0.76 -6.12 -2.99
N ILE A 66 -0.27 -6.83 -2.53
CA ILE A 66 -0.46 -7.19 -1.12
C ILE A 66 -0.50 -8.72 -0.96
N PRO A 67 -0.22 -9.30 0.22
CA PRO A 67 -0.35 -10.74 0.43
C PRO A 67 -1.78 -11.25 0.14
N HIS A 68 -1.94 -12.51 -0.28
CA HIS A 68 -3.28 -13.07 -0.57
C HIS A 68 -4.22 -13.05 0.63
N ASP A 69 -3.70 -13.44 1.79
CA ASP A 69 -4.38 -13.44 3.08
C ASP A 69 -4.81 -12.03 3.49
N ALA A 70 -3.96 -11.01 3.29
CA ALA A 70 -4.34 -9.63 3.54
C ALA A 70 -5.47 -9.14 2.62
N ALA A 71 -5.50 -9.58 1.36
CA ALA A 71 -6.58 -9.28 0.42
C ALA A 71 -7.88 -9.99 0.81
N ASP A 72 -7.80 -11.24 1.28
CA ASP A 72 -8.96 -12.00 1.79
C ASP A 72 -9.57 -11.28 3.00
N ASP A 73 -8.75 -10.93 3.99
CA ASP A 73 -9.18 -10.22 5.20
C ASP A 73 -9.85 -8.87 4.86
N MET A 74 -9.30 -8.15 3.89
CA MET A 74 -9.85 -6.87 3.43
C MET A 74 -11.21 -7.05 2.75
N LEU A 75 -11.36 -8.07 1.90
CA LEU A 75 -12.64 -8.38 1.24
C LEU A 75 -13.69 -8.83 2.25
N ASP A 76 -13.34 -9.67 3.21
CA ASP A 76 -14.26 -10.15 4.24
C ASP A 76 -14.73 -9.02 5.15
N TRP A 77 -13.85 -8.08 5.48
CA TRP A 77 -14.23 -6.88 6.22
C TRP A 77 -15.12 -5.93 5.39
N ALA A 78 -14.77 -5.68 4.13
CA ALA A 78 -15.53 -4.79 3.26
C ALA A 78 -16.88 -5.39 2.82
N ARG A 79 -17.07 -6.70 2.97
CA ARG A 79 -18.27 -7.43 2.54
C ARG A 79 -19.49 -7.00 3.34
N THR A 80 -20.55 -6.61 2.64
CA THR A 80 -21.84 -6.27 3.22
C THR A 80 -22.99 -6.70 2.30
N LYS A 81 -24.20 -6.25 2.59
CA LYS A 81 -25.43 -6.63 1.90
C LYS A 81 -26.20 -5.39 1.43
N ASN A 82 -26.64 -5.42 0.18
CA ASN A 82 -27.64 -4.50 -0.34
C ASN A 82 -28.99 -4.76 0.35
N GLN A 83 -29.93 -3.82 0.22
CA GLN A 83 -31.30 -3.96 0.74
C GLN A 83 -32.05 -5.17 0.15
N ASP A 84 -31.70 -5.58 -1.07
CA ASP A 84 -32.25 -6.76 -1.76
C ASP A 84 -31.59 -8.09 -1.31
N GLY A 85 -30.66 -8.05 -0.35
CA GLY A 85 -29.94 -9.21 0.17
C GLY A 85 -28.75 -9.68 -0.70
N SER A 86 -28.49 -9.03 -1.84
CA SER A 86 -27.30 -9.31 -2.65
C SER A 86 -26.03 -8.85 -1.94
N THR A 87 -24.92 -9.57 -2.18
CA THR A 87 -23.60 -9.18 -1.65
C THR A 87 -23.10 -7.93 -2.38
N CYS A 88 -22.54 -6.99 -1.62
CA CYS A 88 -21.82 -5.83 -2.13
C CYS A 88 -20.65 -5.51 -1.20
N TYR A 89 -19.78 -4.59 -1.62
CA TYR A 89 -18.59 -4.23 -0.88
C TYR A 89 -18.53 -2.72 -0.60
N ASP A 90 -18.03 -2.37 0.58
CA ASP A 90 -17.62 -1.01 0.90
C ASP A 90 -16.25 -0.74 0.24
N ILE A 91 -16.29 -0.16 -0.95
CA ILE A 91 -15.07 0.10 -1.74
C ILE A 91 -14.17 1.14 -1.06
N GLN A 92 -14.73 2.12 -0.35
CA GLN A 92 -13.94 3.13 0.37
C GLN A 92 -13.11 2.50 1.49
N SER A 93 -13.66 1.49 2.14
CA SER A 93 -12.92 0.68 3.10
C SER A 93 -11.69 0.00 2.48
N ILE A 94 -11.82 -0.57 1.27
CA ILE A 94 -10.71 -1.17 0.51
C ILE A 94 -9.69 -0.10 0.10
N GLU A 95 -10.15 1.04 -0.45
CA GLU A 95 -9.28 2.16 -0.85
C GLU A 95 -8.41 2.63 0.32
N ARG A 96 -9.02 2.90 1.48
CA ARG A 96 -8.30 3.30 2.69
C ARG A 96 -7.28 2.27 3.09
N ALA A 97 -7.65 1.00 3.17
CA ALA A 97 -6.73 -0.06 3.56
C ALA A 97 -5.53 -0.20 2.60
N MET A 98 -5.70 0.19 1.34
CA MET A 98 -4.66 0.24 0.32
C MET A 98 -3.89 1.56 0.27
N GLY A 99 -4.27 2.59 1.04
CA GLY A 99 -3.70 3.93 0.95
C GLY A 99 -4.08 4.66 -0.35
N ILE A 100 -5.20 4.27 -0.97
CA ILE A 100 -5.78 4.94 -2.13
C ILE A 100 -6.75 6.02 -1.63
N ASN A 101 -6.88 7.11 -2.38
CA ASN A 101 -7.83 8.17 -2.06
C ASN A 101 -9.27 7.66 -2.03
N ASP A 102 -10.01 8.09 -1.01
CA ASP A 102 -11.46 7.91 -0.94
C ASP A 102 -12.13 8.36 -2.25
N GLY A 103 -12.87 7.45 -2.86
CA GLY A 103 -13.65 7.65 -4.08
C GLY A 103 -12.88 7.50 -5.40
N ALA A 104 -11.61 7.07 -5.37
CA ALA A 104 -10.84 6.76 -6.57
C ALA A 104 -11.49 5.70 -7.48
N TRP A 105 -12.22 4.77 -6.85
CA TRP A 105 -12.93 3.65 -7.45
C TRP A 105 -14.44 3.75 -7.23
N ASP A 106 -14.96 4.94 -6.96
CA ASP A 106 -16.38 5.16 -6.81
C ASP A 106 -17.14 4.63 -8.03
N ASN A 107 -18.12 3.78 -7.77
CA ASN A 107 -18.96 3.12 -8.78
C ASN A 107 -18.20 2.19 -9.76
N LYS A 108 -16.90 1.93 -9.57
CA LYS A 108 -16.15 0.95 -10.35
C LYS A 108 -16.42 -0.45 -9.81
N THR A 109 -16.56 -1.42 -10.72
CA THR A 109 -16.51 -2.84 -10.32
C THR A 109 -15.04 -3.23 -10.26
N LEU A 110 -14.60 -3.75 -9.11
CA LEU A 110 -13.23 -4.22 -8.97
C LEU A 110 -13.14 -5.71 -9.30
N VAL A 111 -11.95 -6.08 -9.77
CA VAL A 111 -11.51 -7.44 -9.95
C VAL A 111 -10.30 -7.64 -9.05
N ARG A 112 -10.25 -8.80 -8.39
CA ARG A 112 -9.02 -9.25 -7.74
C ARG A 112 -8.32 -10.25 -8.64
N VAL A 113 -7.03 -9.99 -8.86
CA VAL A 113 -6.14 -10.96 -9.50
C VAL A 113 -5.02 -11.36 -8.56
N ASN A 114 -4.70 -12.64 -8.58
CA ASN A 114 -3.68 -13.25 -7.75
C ASN A 114 -2.51 -13.73 -8.60
N MET A 115 -1.31 -13.41 -8.15
CA MET A 115 -0.04 -13.98 -8.59
C MET A 115 0.36 -15.09 -7.63
N ARG A 116 0.80 -16.22 -8.19
CA ARG A 116 1.35 -17.33 -7.40
C ARG A 116 2.73 -16.96 -6.86
N THR A 117 3.15 -17.63 -5.78
CA THR A 117 4.46 -17.38 -5.15
C THR A 117 5.61 -17.53 -6.14
N GLU A 118 5.55 -18.49 -7.07
CA GLU A 118 6.57 -18.68 -8.10
C GLU A 118 6.62 -17.50 -9.08
N ALA A 119 5.46 -16.97 -9.47
CA ALA A 119 5.36 -15.80 -10.33
C ALA A 119 6.00 -14.56 -9.68
N LEU A 120 5.91 -14.41 -8.35
CA LEU A 120 6.52 -13.27 -7.65
C LEU A 120 8.04 -13.23 -7.77
N HIS A 121 8.70 -14.39 -7.89
CA HIS A 121 10.14 -14.44 -8.14
C HIS A 121 10.48 -13.95 -9.55
N GLU A 122 9.71 -14.38 -10.55
CA GLU A 122 9.90 -13.97 -11.95
C GLU A 122 9.60 -12.49 -12.14
N LEU A 123 8.58 -11.98 -11.45
CA LEU A 123 8.19 -10.58 -11.44
C LEU A 123 9.06 -9.73 -10.50
N ARG A 124 10.12 -10.28 -9.90
CA ARG A 124 11.09 -9.55 -9.05
C ARG A 124 10.43 -8.76 -7.93
N LEU A 125 9.63 -9.44 -7.09
CA LEU A 125 9.07 -8.85 -5.89
C LEU A 125 10.15 -8.19 -5.03
N HIS A 126 9.93 -6.93 -4.66
CA HIS A 126 10.81 -6.16 -3.78
C HIS A 126 10.00 -5.15 -2.96
N TRP A 127 10.62 -4.67 -1.89
CA TRP A 127 10.05 -3.58 -1.09
C TRP A 127 10.11 -2.25 -1.86
N PRO A 128 9.10 -1.38 -1.74
CA PRO A 128 9.11 -0.07 -2.38
C PRO A 128 10.35 0.74 -1.97
N SER A 129 10.91 1.47 -2.92
CA SER A 129 12.09 2.31 -2.78
C SER A 129 11.95 3.62 -3.56
N GLU A 130 12.79 4.61 -3.27
CA GLU A 130 12.81 5.89 -4.00
C GLU A 130 13.14 5.75 -5.49
N ASN A 131 13.72 4.62 -5.90
CA ASN A 131 14.07 4.36 -7.29
C ASN A 131 12.91 3.74 -8.09
N ASP A 132 11.82 3.37 -7.42
CA ASP A 132 10.66 2.83 -8.10
C ASP A 132 9.89 3.94 -8.81
N CYS A 133 9.41 3.62 -10.02
CA CYS A 133 8.62 4.55 -10.81
C CYS A 133 7.24 4.85 -10.19
N VAL A 134 6.88 4.13 -9.12
CA VAL A 134 5.61 4.25 -8.43
C VAL A 134 5.84 5.09 -7.16
N PRO A 135 5.07 6.16 -6.92
CA PRO A 135 5.42 7.16 -5.91
C PRO A 135 5.66 6.58 -4.50
N TYR A 136 6.90 6.73 -4.02
CA TYR A 136 7.37 6.27 -2.70
C TYR A 136 6.92 7.15 -1.51
N GLU A 137 6.50 8.40 -1.76
CA GLU A 137 6.42 9.49 -0.75
C GLU A 137 5.44 9.29 0.43
N GLN A 138 4.64 8.22 0.46
CA GLN A 138 3.63 8.00 1.51
C GLN A 138 3.74 6.64 2.22
N TRP A 139 4.75 5.84 1.89
CA TRP A 139 4.97 4.52 2.48
C TRP A 139 5.91 4.65 3.68
N MET A 140 5.41 4.39 4.88
CA MET A 140 6.26 4.44 6.08
C MET A 140 7.06 3.14 6.21
N ASP A 141 8.37 3.31 6.44
CA ASP A 141 9.33 2.28 6.84
C ASP A 141 9.46 1.08 5.89
N GLY A 142 9.30 1.30 4.58
CA GLY A 142 9.74 0.37 3.51
C GLY A 142 8.96 -0.95 3.38
N ILE A 143 7.99 -1.24 4.24
CA ILE A 143 7.32 -2.57 4.28
C ILE A 143 5.79 -2.46 4.21
N SER A 144 5.23 -1.34 4.68
CA SER A 144 3.80 -1.25 4.96
C SER A 144 3.18 0.03 4.41
N GLY A 145 1.95 -0.07 3.92
CA GLY A 145 1.14 1.10 3.59
C GLY A 145 0.78 1.93 4.82
N CYS A 146 0.18 3.09 4.59
CA CYS A 146 -0.32 3.98 5.65
C CYS A 146 -1.25 3.28 6.67
N CYS A 147 -1.82 2.12 6.30
CA CYS A 147 -2.75 1.34 7.10
C CYS A 147 -2.17 0.00 7.58
N GLY A 148 -0.85 -0.15 7.54
CA GLY A 148 -0.15 -1.29 8.13
C GLY A 148 -0.34 -2.64 7.41
N VAL A 149 -0.98 -2.65 6.25
CA VAL A 149 -0.99 -3.77 5.31
C VAL A 149 0.37 -3.83 4.61
N PRO A 150 1.06 -4.99 4.59
CA PRO A 150 2.30 -5.12 3.85
C PRO A 150 2.09 -4.88 2.36
N ILE A 151 2.87 -3.97 1.77
CA ILE A 151 2.79 -3.64 0.35
C ILE A 151 4.19 -3.77 -0.26
N ALA A 152 4.26 -4.47 -1.38
CA ALA A 152 5.48 -4.66 -2.16
C ALA A 152 5.24 -4.26 -3.62
N ILE A 153 6.31 -4.15 -4.38
CA ILE A 153 6.27 -3.87 -5.82
C ILE A 153 6.74 -5.12 -6.57
N VAL A 154 6.05 -5.41 -7.66
CA VAL A 154 6.50 -6.34 -8.69
C VAL A 154 6.76 -5.58 -9.99
N SER A 155 7.57 -6.16 -10.87
CA SER A 155 7.72 -5.74 -12.26
C SER A 155 6.35 -5.74 -12.97
N PRO A 156 6.22 -5.07 -14.13
CA PRO A 156 4.98 -5.09 -14.91
C PRO A 156 4.48 -6.52 -15.06
N VAL A 157 3.16 -6.73 -14.93
CA VAL A 157 2.55 -8.05 -14.77
C VAL A 157 1.90 -8.49 -16.08
N PRO A 158 2.51 -9.43 -16.83
CA PRO A 158 1.85 -10.05 -17.97
C PRO A 158 0.63 -10.88 -17.52
N PRO A 159 -0.43 -10.96 -18.35
CA PRO A 159 -1.64 -11.70 -18.01
C PRO A 159 -1.43 -13.18 -17.66
N GLU A 160 -0.40 -13.83 -18.20
CA GLU A 160 -0.11 -15.25 -17.93
C GLU A 160 0.35 -15.53 -16.48
N TYR A 161 0.79 -14.51 -15.76
CA TYR A 161 1.25 -14.64 -14.37
C TYR A 161 0.14 -14.47 -13.33
N VAL A 162 -1.09 -14.16 -13.77
CA VAL A 162 -2.20 -13.93 -12.87
C VAL A 162 -3.31 -14.96 -13.02
N VAL A 163 -4.09 -15.09 -11.96
CA VAL A 163 -5.37 -15.79 -11.96
C VAL A 163 -6.42 -14.82 -11.43
N ILE A 164 -7.50 -14.64 -12.19
CA ILE A 164 -8.65 -13.88 -11.70
C ILE A 164 -9.39 -14.73 -10.65
N VAL A 165 -9.49 -14.21 -9.43
CA VAL A 165 -10.11 -14.93 -8.30
C VAL A 165 -11.50 -14.37 -8.01
N ASP A 166 -11.60 -13.06 -7.82
CA ASP A 166 -12.87 -12.36 -7.58
C ASP A 166 -13.22 -11.51 -8.80
N LYS A 167 -14.22 -11.94 -9.56
CA LYS A 167 -14.56 -11.37 -10.87
C LYS A 167 -15.44 -10.12 -10.82
N GLU A 168 -16.16 -9.92 -9.72
CA GLU A 168 -17.17 -8.86 -9.61
C GLU A 168 -17.31 -8.36 -8.16
N ILE A 169 -16.33 -7.62 -7.68
CA ILE A 169 -16.40 -6.92 -6.39
C ILE A 169 -17.21 -5.64 -6.63
N LYS A 170 -18.52 -5.74 -6.47
CA LYS A 170 -19.47 -4.65 -6.77
C LYS A 170 -19.64 -3.70 -5.58
N PRO A 171 -19.60 -2.38 -5.80
CA PRO A 171 -19.90 -1.41 -4.76
C PRO A 171 -21.35 -1.53 -4.29
N CYS A 172 -21.59 -1.21 -3.03
CA CYS A 172 -22.94 -1.13 -2.51
C CYS A 172 -23.75 0.00 -3.14
N LYS A 173 -25.04 -0.27 -3.38
CA LYS A 173 -25.99 0.75 -3.86
C LYS A 173 -26.29 1.73 -2.71
N LYS A 174 -25.42 2.74 -2.54
CA LYS A 174 -25.47 3.79 -1.50
C LYS A 174 -25.85 3.30 -0.10
N THR A 175 -24.85 3.04 0.72
CA THR A 175 -24.99 2.98 2.17
C THR A 175 -24.23 4.13 2.84
N LYS A 176 -24.69 4.47 4.04
CA LYS A 176 -24.19 5.49 5.00
C LYS A 176 -22.64 5.53 5.15
N PRO A 177 -22.07 6.58 5.77
CA PRO A 177 -20.62 6.78 5.92
C PRO A 177 -19.87 5.49 6.27
N GLY A 178 -18.72 5.29 5.60
CA GLY A 178 -17.96 4.04 5.51
C GLY A 178 -17.77 3.29 6.82
N ILE A 179 -17.68 1.96 6.70
CA ILE A 179 -17.45 1.07 7.84
C ILE A 179 -16.11 1.49 8.49
N PRO A 180 -16.05 1.69 9.82
CA PRO A 180 -14.80 1.99 10.50
C PRO A 180 -13.78 0.87 10.25
N VAL A 181 -12.51 1.25 10.03
CA VAL A 181 -11.41 0.29 9.91
C VAL A 181 -11.31 -0.52 11.22
N PRO A 182 -11.29 -1.87 11.18
CA PRO A 182 -11.19 -2.71 12.37
C PRO A 182 -9.87 -2.48 13.10
N TRP A 183 -9.84 -2.62 14.42
CA TRP A 183 -8.65 -2.35 15.24
C TRP A 183 -7.45 -3.29 14.99
N TRP A 184 -7.66 -4.45 14.35
CA TRP A 184 -6.59 -5.37 13.93
C TRP A 184 -6.01 -5.04 12.56
N LEU A 185 -6.72 -4.24 11.76
CA LEU A 185 -6.12 -3.48 10.68
C LEU A 185 -5.53 -2.22 11.33
N PRO A 186 -4.22 -1.95 11.19
CA PRO A 186 -3.63 -0.76 11.78
C PRO A 186 -4.45 0.47 11.37
N THR A 187 -5.05 1.14 12.35
CA THR A 187 -5.94 2.27 12.09
C THR A 187 -5.17 3.33 11.30
N PRO A 188 -5.74 3.93 10.24
CA PRO A 188 -5.03 4.90 9.40
C PRO A 188 -4.65 6.19 10.14
N CYS A 189 -5.03 6.35 11.41
CA CYS A 189 -5.19 7.66 12.03
C CYS A 189 -4.38 7.89 13.32
N ASP A 190 -3.65 6.91 13.83
CA ASP A 190 -2.85 7.10 15.05
C ASP A 190 -1.39 7.48 14.75
N ILE A 191 -1.00 7.50 13.48
CA ILE A 191 0.31 7.98 13.04
C ILE A 191 0.12 9.32 12.32
N PRO A 192 0.65 10.44 12.85
CA PRO A 192 0.41 11.79 12.32
C PRO A 192 0.75 12.04 10.85
N ARG A 193 1.42 11.10 10.17
CA ARG A 193 1.78 11.19 8.74
C ARG A 193 0.81 10.46 7.80
N CYS A 194 -0.09 9.63 8.31
CA CYS A 194 -1.06 8.89 7.48
C CYS A 194 -2.29 9.73 7.09
N CYS A 195 -2.50 10.89 7.74
CA CYS A 195 -3.61 11.80 7.42
C CYS A 195 -3.36 12.65 6.15
N ASP A 196 -2.13 12.66 5.64
CA ASP A 196 -1.70 13.44 4.47
C ASP A 196 -1.27 12.53 3.31
N CYS A 197 -1.99 11.43 3.06
CA CYS A 197 -1.76 10.60 1.87
C CYS A 197 -1.88 11.47 0.61
N ILE A 198 -0.75 11.71 -0.06
CA ILE A 198 -0.74 12.26 -1.42
C ILE A 198 -1.46 11.23 -2.31
N PRO A 199 -2.19 11.59 -3.37
CA PRO A 199 -2.87 10.59 -4.19
C PRO A 199 -1.92 9.53 -4.76
N LEU A 200 -2.18 8.24 -4.53
CA LEU A 200 -1.85 7.25 -5.55
C LEU A 200 -2.65 7.64 -6.80
N ALA A 201 -1.97 7.95 -7.91
CA ALA A 201 -2.68 8.27 -9.15
C ALA A 201 -3.64 7.13 -9.49
N PRO A 202 -4.96 7.36 -9.50
CA PRO A 202 -5.92 6.32 -9.84
C PRO A 202 -5.74 5.92 -11.30
N TYR A 203 -6.04 4.65 -11.60
CA TYR A 203 -6.22 4.16 -12.96
C TYR A 203 -7.42 4.85 -13.62
#